data_AF-A0A8H3TNN5-F1
#
_entry.id   AF-A0A8H3TNN5-F1
#
_cell.length_a   1.000
_cell.length_b   1.000
_cell.length_c   1.000
_cell.angle_alpha   90.00
_cell.angle_beta   90.00
_cell.angle_gamma   90.00
#
_symmetry.space_group_name_H-M   'P 1'
#
loop_
_entity.id
_entity.type
_entity.pdbx_description
1 polymer ?
#
loop_
_entity_poly.entity_id
_entity_poly.type
_entity_poly.pdbx_seq_one_letter_code
_entity_poly.pdbx_strand_id
1 'polypeptide(L)'
;MSNQPLPPLPQSASAASLLQQLASPAPSFMDNTLPSYLVNEMIRTLRHSTRVRIKRRRKAQMEVRVQQGLGDVSSTLERMSLGDNVKGKQAEIPPLVTDTAKEAAEEDEDVRKGVQESLHNIGLQVGGNIVEHITVFRSPFSTHLETMKFICKEFFLFIYSKQIDNLRTNHRGVFVLQSNAFPPLIPISSTNGPQADVEAAKIYLVYPSALIQGALARLGINVTVSVESAGLPQCTFTIKMTRHQPTGTAYFPLNTVGGNQPVPPVPGPPALPAGGGTV
;
A
#
# COMPACT_ATOMS: atom_id res chain seq x y z
N MET A 1 -11.24 -62.29 46.25
CA MET A 1 -11.91 -61.03 45.88
C MET A 1 -10.88 -60.13 45.23
N SER A 2 -10.91 -60.06 43.89
CA SER A 2 -9.88 -59.42 43.08
C SER A 2 -10.09 -57.91 43.03
N ASN A 3 -9.13 -57.12 43.54
CA ASN A 3 -9.12 -55.67 43.41
C ASN A 3 -8.54 -55.29 42.04
N GLN A 4 -9.40 -54.90 41.09
CA GLN A 4 -8.96 -54.13 39.92
C GLN A 4 -8.94 -52.62 40.27
N PRO A 5 -7.91 -51.86 39.86
CA PRO A 5 -7.92 -50.42 39.98
C PRO A 5 -8.84 -49.81 38.89
N LEU A 6 -9.70 -48.88 39.30
CA LEU A 6 -10.58 -48.10 38.44
C LEU A 6 -9.79 -47.33 37.36
N PRO A 7 -10.33 -47.19 36.13
CA PRO A 7 -9.70 -46.39 35.09
C PRO A 7 -9.70 -44.90 35.47
N PRO A 8 -8.66 -44.12 35.09
CA PRO A 8 -8.62 -42.69 35.38
C PRO A 8 -9.75 -41.97 34.64
N LEU A 9 -10.50 -41.15 35.38
CA LEU A 9 -11.54 -40.28 34.84
C LEU A 9 -10.95 -39.35 33.76
N PRO A 10 -11.70 -39.05 32.68
CA PRO A 10 -11.26 -38.12 31.65
C PRO A 10 -11.02 -36.76 32.29
N GLN A 11 -9.78 -36.26 32.22
CA GLN A 11 -9.42 -34.94 32.69
C GLN A 11 -10.29 -33.92 31.97
N SER A 12 -11.18 -33.25 32.70
CA SER A 12 -11.95 -32.12 32.19
C SER A 12 -10.96 -31.08 31.67
N ALA A 13 -11.03 -30.78 30.37
CA ALA A 13 -10.25 -29.73 29.72
C ALA A 13 -10.27 -28.46 30.60
N SER A 14 -9.10 -27.99 31.02
CA SER A 14 -9.01 -26.83 31.91
C SER A 14 -9.52 -25.58 31.19
N ALA A 15 -10.00 -24.58 31.92
CA ALA A 15 -10.39 -23.30 31.32
C ALA A 15 -9.26 -22.68 30.48
N ALA A 16 -8.00 -22.93 30.86
CA ALA A 16 -6.82 -22.53 30.08
C ALA A 16 -6.71 -23.26 28.73
N SER A 17 -7.05 -24.56 28.64
CA SER A 17 -7.05 -25.27 27.36
C SER A 17 -8.19 -24.83 26.44
N LEU A 18 -9.35 -24.48 27.00
CA LEU A 18 -10.48 -23.93 26.24
C LEU A 18 -10.17 -22.51 25.71
N LEU A 19 -9.58 -21.64 26.55
CA LEU A 19 -9.11 -20.33 26.11
C LEU A 19 -8.03 -20.44 25.02
N GLN A 20 -7.12 -21.40 25.16
CA GLN A 20 -6.12 -21.66 24.13
C GLN A 20 -6.76 -22.14 22.82
N GLN A 21 -7.77 -23.01 22.88
CA GLN A 21 -8.51 -23.46 21.69
C GLN A 21 -9.30 -22.34 21.00
N LEU A 22 -9.83 -21.38 21.77
CA LEU A 22 -10.49 -20.19 21.21
C LEU A 22 -9.47 -19.20 20.62
N ALA A 23 -8.29 -19.10 21.21
CA ALA A 23 -7.21 -18.24 20.74
C ALA A 23 -6.51 -18.80 19.48
N SER A 24 -6.52 -20.12 19.28
CA SER A 24 -5.99 -20.78 18.08
C SER A 24 -7.14 -21.28 17.18
N PRO A 25 -7.68 -20.45 16.27
CA PRO A 25 -8.70 -20.93 15.35
C PRO A 25 -8.16 -22.09 14.52
N ALA A 26 -9.00 -23.09 14.26
CA ALA A 26 -8.62 -24.24 13.43
C ALA A 26 -8.15 -23.75 12.04
N PRO A 27 -7.07 -24.32 11.48
CA PRO A 27 -6.56 -23.88 10.19
C PRO A 27 -7.60 -24.12 9.09
N SER A 28 -8.02 -23.05 8.43
CA SER A 28 -8.89 -23.13 7.25
C SER A 28 -8.04 -23.30 6.00
N PHE A 29 -8.28 -24.36 5.24
CA PHE A 29 -7.64 -24.54 3.94
C PHE A 29 -8.42 -23.80 2.86
N MET A 30 -7.70 -23.08 1.99
CA MET A 30 -8.25 -22.43 0.81
C MET A 30 -7.56 -22.98 -0.43
N ASP A 31 -8.27 -22.97 -1.55
CA ASP A 31 -7.68 -23.33 -2.85
C ASP A 31 -6.54 -22.37 -3.20
N ASN A 32 -5.44 -22.90 -3.74
CA ASN A 32 -4.27 -22.14 -4.13
C ASN A 32 -4.55 -21.18 -5.30
N THR A 33 -5.64 -21.40 -6.05
CA THR A 33 -6.05 -20.55 -7.17
C THR A 33 -6.78 -19.29 -6.69
N LEU A 34 -7.42 -19.34 -5.52
CA LEU A 34 -8.29 -18.29 -5.00
C LEU A 34 -7.61 -16.89 -4.91
N PRO A 35 -6.35 -16.76 -4.46
CA PRO A 35 -5.68 -15.47 -4.40
C PRO A 35 -5.59 -14.77 -5.75
N SER A 36 -5.45 -15.52 -6.85
CA SER A 36 -5.35 -14.94 -8.20
C SER A 36 -6.67 -14.26 -8.62
N TYR A 37 -7.82 -14.84 -8.27
CA TYR A 37 -9.13 -14.24 -8.52
C TYR A 37 -9.38 -13.03 -7.61
N LEU A 38 -9.04 -13.15 -6.32
CA LEU A 38 -9.28 -12.08 -5.35
C LEU A 38 -8.46 -10.82 -5.66
N VAL A 39 -7.19 -10.97 -6.06
CA VAL A 39 -6.35 -9.82 -6.42
C VAL A 39 -6.91 -9.06 -7.62
N ASN A 40 -7.44 -9.76 -8.63
CA ASN A 40 -8.09 -9.13 -9.78
C ASN A 40 -9.29 -8.29 -9.37
N GLU A 41 -10.18 -8.84 -8.54
CA GLU A 41 -11.35 -8.11 -8.04
C GLU A 41 -10.98 -6.97 -7.09
N MET A 42 -9.94 -7.15 -6.28
CA MET A 42 -9.40 -6.09 -5.42
C MET A 42 -8.93 -4.90 -6.25
N ILE A 43 -8.14 -5.13 -7.30
CA ILE A 43 -7.66 -4.06 -8.19
C ILE A 43 -8.82 -3.37 -8.91
N ARG A 44 -9.81 -4.13 -9.39
CA ARG A 44 -11.02 -3.58 -10.03
C ARG A 44 -11.80 -2.69 -9.08
N THR A 45 -12.03 -3.14 -7.86
CA THR A 45 -12.76 -2.41 -6.82
C THR A 45 -12.01 -1.14 -6.39
N LEU A 46 -10.69 -1.24 -6.17
CA LEU A 46 -9.85 -0.10 -5.82
C LEU A 46 -9.81 0.96 -6.93
N ARG A 47 -9.79 0.53 -8.19
CA ARG A 47 -9.85 1.46 -9.34
C ARG A 47 -11.18 2.20 -9.39
N HIS A 48 -12.29 1.51 -9.18
CA HIS A 48 -13.61 2.14 -9.13
C HIS A 48 -13.71 3.13 -7.97
N SER A 49 -13.32 2.72 -6.76
CA SER A 49 -13.38 3.57 -5.56
C SER A 49 -12.44 4.78 -5.66
N THR A 50 -11.23 4.59 -6.20
CA THR A 50 -10.25 5.67 -6.41
C THR A 50 -10.75 6.69 -7.42
N ARG A 51 -11.36 6.26 -8.52
CA ARG A 51 -12.00 7.15 -9.50
C ARG A 51 -13.10 8.00 -8.87
N VAL A 52 -13.97 7.39 -8.06
CA VAL A 52 -15.01 8.13 -7.34
C VAL A 52 -14.39 9.12 -6.33
N ARG A 53 -13.36 8.70 -5.59
CA ARG A 53 -12.65 9.55 -4.62
C ARG A 53 -11.99 10.77 -5.28
N ILE A 54 -11.32 10.58 -6.41
CA ILE A 54 -10.66 11.67 -7.16
C ILE A 54 -11.71 12.64 -7.70
N LYS A 55 -12.80 12.14 -8.30
CA LYS A 55 -13.88 13.00 -8.80
C LYS A 55 -14.52 13.83 -7.69
N ARG A 56 -14.79 13.23 -6.53
CA ARG A 56 -15.32 13.94 -5.35
C ARG A 56 -14.34 15.00 -4.85
N ARG A 57 -13.03 14.67 -4.77
CA ARG A 57 -11.98 15.61 -4.34
C ARG A 57 -11.85 16.79 -5.31
N ARG A 58 -11.85 16.54 -6.63
CA ARG A 58 -11.78 17.58 -7.66
C ARG A 58 -13.00 18.50 -7.62
N LYS A 59 -14.20 17.95 -7.45
CA LYS A 59 -15.44 18.73 -7.29
C LYS A 59 -15.35 19.66 -6.06
N ALA A 60 -14.95 19.13 -4.91
CA ALA A 60 -14.78 19.94 -3.70
C ALA A 60 -13.71 21.05 -3.86
N GLN A 61 -12.60 20.76 -4.55
CA GLN A 61 -11.57 21.76 -4.85
C GLN A 61 -12.08 22.86 -5.79
N MET A 62 -12.90 22.50 -6.78
CA MET A 62 -13.52 23.46 -7.69
C MET A 62 -14.52 24.36 -6.96
N GLU A 63 -15.37 23.79 -6.09
CA GLU A 63 -16.30 24.55 -5.26
C GLU A 63 -15.57 25.56 -4.35
N VAL A 64 -14.47 25.15 -3.71
CA VAL A 64 -13.64 26.06 -2.91
C VAL A 64 -13.00 27.17 -3.76
N ARG A 65 -12.51 26.85 -4.97
CA ARG A 65 -11.95 27.85 -5.90
C ARG A 65 -12.99 28.88 -6.36
N VAL A 66 -14.21 28.44 -6.64
CA VAL A 66 -15.33 29.31 -6.99
C VAL A 66 -15.67 30.23 -5.82
N GLN A 67 -15.72 29.71 -4.59
CA GLN A 67 -15.98 30.50 -3.38
C GLN A 67 -14.90 31.56 -3.10
N GLN A 68 -13.66 31.31 -3.52
CA GLN A 68 -12.52 32.22 -3.37
C GLN A 68 -12.38 33.25 -4.51
N GLY A 69 -13.33 33.30 -5.45
CA GLY A 69 -13.34 34.29 -6.54
C GLY A 69 -12.23 34.10 -7.59
N LEU A 70 -11.59 32.92 -7.60
CA LEU A 70 -10.48 32.57 -8.51
C LEU A 70 -10.94 31.70 -9.71
N GLY A 71 -12.25 31.66 -10.00
CA GLY A 71 -12.84 30.84 -11.06
C GLY A 71 -13.63 31.66 -12.07
N ASP A 72 -13.35 31.46 -13.36
CA ASP A 72 -14.02 32.12 -14.48
C ASP A 72 -15.44 31.55 -14.66
N VAL A 73 -16.44 32.29 -14.17
CA VAL A 73 -17.81 31.81 -13.89
C VAL A 73 -18.63 31.47 -15.16
N SER A 74 -18.11 31.76 -16.35
CA SER A 74 -18.88 31.69 -17.60
C SER A 74 -18.85 30.31 -18.29
N SER A 75 -17.90 29.41 -18.00
CA SER A 75 -17.74 28.13 -18.73
C SER A 75 -18.10 26.88 -17.92
N THR A 76 -18.50 27.03 -16.66
CA THR A 76 -18.71 25.92 -15.72
C THR A 76 -20.18 25.54 -15.56
N LEU A 77 -21.11 26.50 -15.72
CA LEU A 77 -22.55 26.25 -15.55
C LEU A 77 -23.14 25.36 -16.67
N GLU A 78 -22.65 25.49 -17.91
CA GLU A 78 -23.14 24.66 -19.04
C GLU A 78 -22.72 23.19 -18.93
N ARG A 79 -21.56 22.90 -18.31
CA ARG A 79 -21.03 21.53 -18.21
C ARG A 79 -21.73 20.67 -17.15
N MET A 80 -22.53 21.28 -16.27
CA MET A 80 -23.25 20.56 -15.21
C MET A 80 -24.67 20.15 -15.61
N SER A 81 -25.22 20.66 -16.71
CA SER A 81 -26.66 20.57 -17.02
C SER A 81 -27.03 19.70 -18.23
N LEU A 82 -26.10 19.16 -19.02
CA LEU A 82 -26.46 18.38 -20.21
C LEU A 82 -26.39 16.87 -19.92
N GLY A 83 -27.47 16.38 -19.30
CA GLY A 83 -27.98 15.04 -19.52
C GLY A 83 -28.79 15.00 -20.83
N ASP A 84 -28.60 13.90 -21.56
CA ASP A 84 -29.36 13.37 -22.69
C ASP A 84 -30.30 14.28 -23.52
N ASN A 85 -30.07 14.21 -24.84
CA ASN A 85 -30.99 14.48 -25.95
C ASN A 85 -31.09 15.95 -26.45
N VAL A 86 -30.49 16.27 -27.61
CA VAL A 86 -31.14 17.04 -28.70
C VAL A 86 -30.47 16.75 -30.05
N LYS A 87 -31.33 16.54 -31.04
CA LYS A 87 -31.11 16.31 -32.46
C LYS A 87 -30.87 17.65 -33.20
N GLY A 88 -29.76 17.75 -33.95
CA GLY A 88 -29.60 18.59 -35.15
C GLY A 88 -29.46 20.12 -35.00
N LYS A 89 -28.29 20.65 -35.36
CA LYS A 89 -28.08 21.52 -36.54
C LYS A 89 -26.61 21.96 -36.63
N GLN A 90 -26.09 21.95 -37.85
CA GLN A 90 -24.74 22.37 -38.22
C GLN A 90 -24.56 23.88 -38.00
N ALA A 91 -23.52 24.26 -37.27
CA ALA A 91 -22.84 25.53 -37.39
C ALA A 91 -21.35 25.27 -37.12
N GLU A 92 -20.51 25.58 -38.10
CA GLU A 92 -19.05 25.41 -38.03
C GLU A 92 -18.46 26.28 -36.92
N ILE A 93 -17.82 25.63 -35.94
CA ILE A 93 -16.96 26.23 -34.93
C ILE A 93 -15.62 25.48 -34.98
N PRO A 94 -14.45 26.13 -34.91
CA PRO A 94 -13.15 25.45 -34.96
C PRO A 94 -12.99 24.47 -33.79
N PRO A 95 -12.25 23.36 -33.96
CA PRO A 95 -12.35 22.23 -33.03
C PRO A 95 -11.54 22.47 -31.75
N LEU A 96 -12.23 22.86 -30.67
CA LEU A 96 -11.75 22.84 -29.28
C LEU A 96 -11.89 21.40 -28.70
N VAL A 97 -11.20 20.43 -29.31
CA VAL A 97 -11.26 19.00 -28.94
C VAL A 97 -10.01 18.49 -28.23
N THR A 98 -9.01 19.35 -28.01
CA THR A 98 -7.73 18.95 -27.40
C THR A 98 -7.74 18.91 -25.88
N ASP A 99 -8.61 19.68 -25.21
CA ASP A 99 -8.61 19.77 -23.74
C ASP A 99 -9.28 18.55 -23.09
N THR A 100 -10.34 18.01 -23.66
CA THR A 100 -11.06 16.85 -23.09
C THR A 100 -10.25 15.56 -23.13
N ALA A 101 -9.46 15.33 -24.18
CA ALA A 101 -8.59 14.15 -24.28
C ALA A 101 -7.41 14.23 -23.29
N LYS A 102 -6.89 15.43 -23.06
CA LYS A 102 -5.81 15.69 -22.11
C LYS A 102 -6.28 15.57 -20.67
N GLU A 103 -7.46 16.11 -20.36
CA GLU A 103 -8.10 15.98 -19.04
C GLU A 103 -8.41 14.50 -18.71
N ALA A 104 -8.89 13.73 -19.68
CA ALA A 104 -9.15 12.30 -19.49
C ALA A 104 -7.87 11.49 -19.24
N ALA A 105 -6.77 11.79 -19.96
CA ALA A 105 -5.49 11.14 -19.74
C ALA A 105 -4.88 11.46 -18.37
N GLU A 106 -5.03 12.71 -17.90
CA GLU A 106 -4.60 13.12 -16.56
C GLU A 106 -5.43 12.45 -15.46
N GLU A 107 -6.75 12.30 -15.66
CA GLU A 107 -7.60 11.53 -14.75
C GLU A 107 -7.16 10.07 -14.63
N ASP A 108 -6.85 9.41 -15.75
CA ASP A 108 -6.45 8.01 -15.74
C ASP A 108 -5.10 7.81 -15.04
N GLU A 109 -4.14 8.72 -15.21
CA GLU A 109 -2.86 8.68 -14.50
C GLU A 109 -3.00 8.94 -12.99
N ASP A 110 -3.85 9.88 -12.58
CA ASP A 110 -4.17 10.11 -11.17
C ASP A 110 -4.84 8.89 -10.53
N VAL A 111 -5.75 8.23 -11.26
CA VAL A 111 -6.40 6.99 -10.81
C VAL A 111 -5.37 5.88 -10.66
N ARG A 112 -4.47 5.71 -11.64
CA ARG A 112 -3.39 4.69 -11.56
C ARG A 112 -2.53 4.90 -10.32
N LYS A 113 -2.04 6.12 -10.07
CA LYS A 113 -1.25 6.46 -8.87
C LYS A 113 -2.04 6.21 -7.59
N GLY A 114 -3.30 6.64 -7.52
CA GLY A 114 -4.13 6.44 -6.34
C GLY A 114 -4.42 4.97 -6.03
N VAL A 115 -4.54 4.11 -7.05
CA VAL A 115 -4.65 2.66 -6.89
C VAL A 115 -3.34 2.07 -6.37
N GLN A 116 -2.19 2.48 -6.93
CA GLN A 116 -0.88 2.03 -6.47
C GLN A 116 -0.64 2.38 -5.00
N GLU A 117 -0.95 3.62 -4.57
CA GLU A 117 -0.86 4.04 -3.17
C GLU A 117 -1.76 3.20 -2.25
N SER A 118 -3.00 2.94 -2.68
CA SER A 118 -3.95 2.15 -1.90
C SER A 118 -3.48 0.70 -1.75
N LEU A 119 -3.04 0.08 -2.85
CA LEU A 119 -2.44 -1.27 -2.85
C LEU A 119 -1.20 -1.34 -1.95
N HIS A 120 -0.36 -0.32 -2.02
CA HIS A 120 0.85 -0.21 -1.21
C HIS A 120 0.50 -0.16 0.28
N ASN A 121 -0.45 0.67 0.69
CA ASN A 121 -0.88 0.78 2.08
C ASN A 121 -1.49 -0.54 2.61
N ILE A 122 -2.29 -1.23 1.79
CA ILE A 122 -2.84 -2.54 2.16
C ILE A 122 -1.71 -3.54 2.35
N GLY A 123 -0.75 -3.60 1.40
CA GLY A 123 0.39 -4.50 1.49
C GLY A 123 1.26 -4.24 2.73
N LEU A 124 1.54 -2.98 3.06
CA LEU A 124 2.28 -2.58 4.26
C LEU A 124 1.63 -3.12 5.54
N GLN A 125 0.31 -2.94 5.71
CA GLN A 125 -0.40 -3.40 6.90
C GLN A 125 -0.46 -4.93 6.96
N VAL A 126 -0.78 -5.59 5.85
CA VAL A 126 -0.89 -7.05 5.78
C VAL A 126 0.47 -7.71 6.04
N GLY A 127 1.55 -7.22 5.41
CA GLY A 127 2.89 -7.74 5.60
C GLY A 127 3.36 -7.60 7.06
N GLY A 128 3.03 -6.48 7.70
CA GLY A 128 3.31 -6.26 9.12
C GLY A 128 2.56 -7.24 10.03
N ASN A 129 1.25 -7.41 9.82
CA ASN A 129 0.44 -8.30 10.65
C ASN A 129 0.84 -9.78 10.47
N ILE A 130 1.14 -10.19 9.23
CA ILE A 130 1.59 -11.55 8.94
C ILE A 130 2.91 -11.81 9.66
N VAL A 131 3.87 -10.88 9.59
CA VAL A 131 5.18 -11.09 10.20
C VAL A 131 5.09 -11.19 11.71
N GLU A 132 4.26 -10.35 12.35
CA GLU A 132 3.98 -10.44 13.78
C GLU A 132 3.44 -11.83 14.13
N HIS A 133 2.45 -12.32 13.39
CA HIS A 133 1.87 -13.66 13.59
C HIS A 133 2.89 -14.81 13.45
N ILE A 134 3.73 -14.82 12.41
CA ILE A 134 4.70 -15.91 12.21
C ILE A 134 5.93 -15.80 13.13
N THR A 135 6.18 -14.65 13.76
CA THR A 135 7.32 -14.42 14.66
C THR A 135 6.97 -14.52 16.14
N VAL A 136 5.70 -14.71 16.52
CA VAL A 136 5.24 -14.75 17.93
C VAL A 136 6.10 -15.66 18.82
N PHE A 137 6.48 -16.84 18.32
CA PHE A 137 7.22 -17.85 19.10
C PHE A 137 8.72 -17.88 18.78
N ARG A 138 9.24 -16.87 18.09
CA ARG A 138 10.62 -16.86 17.60
C ARG A 138 11.51 -15.95 18.44
N SER A 139 12.76 -16.39 18.64
CA SER A 139 13.82 -15.52 19.17
C SER A 139 14.05 -14.32 18.25
N PRO A 140 14.31 -13.11 18.80
CA PRO A 140 14.63 -11.94 17.99
C PRO A 140 15.84 -12.21 17.08
N PHE A 141 15.83 -11.57 15.91
CA PHE A 141 16.91 -11.68 14.93
C PHE A 141 18.14 -10.89 15.39
N SER A 142 19.33 -11.50 15.31
CA SER A 142 20.57 -10.86 15.76
C SER A 142 21.20 -10.00 14.67
N THR A 143 20.99 -10.36 13.39
CA THR A 143 21.58 -9.66 12.25
C THR A 143 20.55 -9.39 11.15
N HIS A 144 20.74 -8.29 10.40
CA HIS A 144 19.89 -8.00 9.24
C HIS A 144 19.89 -9.11 8.18
N LEU A 145 21.00 -9.86 8.06
CA LEU A 145 21.13 -10.97 7.12
C LEU A 145 20.24 -12.15 7.53
N GLU A 146 20.13 -12.44 8.82
CA GLU A 146 19.19 -13.45 9.34
C GLU A 146 17.74 -13.04 9.07
N THR A 147 17.41 -11.77 9.27
CA THR A 147 16.08 -11.23 8.94
C THR A 147 15.77 -11.44 7.45
N MET A 148 16.71 -11.15 6.55
CA MET A 148 16.51 -11.36 5.11
C MET A 148 16.37 -12.84 4.75
N LYS A 149 17.13 -13.73 5.38
CA LYS A 149 16.99 -15.19 5.19
C LYS A 149 15.61 -15.68 5.62
N PHE A 150 15.11 -15.17 6.74
CA PHE A 150 13.77 -15.45 7.23
C PHE A 150 12.70 -14.98 6.24
N ILE A 151 12.83 -13.76 5.70
CA ILE A 151 11.92 -13.27 4.65
C ILE A 151 11.93 -14.20 3.42
N CYS A 152 13.11 -14.61 2.96
CA CYS A 152 13.26 -15.47 1.79
C CYS A 152 12.72 -16.90 1.96
N LYS A 153 12.83 -17.49 3.16
CA LYS A 153 12.55 -18.92 3.38
C LYS A 153 11.25 -19.21 4.10
N GLU A 154 10.85 -18.36 5.05
CA GLU A 154 9.69 -18.62 5.90
C GLU A 154 8.53 -17.71 5.50
N PHE A 155 8.74 -16.39 5.45
CA PHE A 155 7.69 -15.45 5.09
C PHE A 155 7.20 -15.62 3.65
N PHE A 156 8.12 -15.73 2.68
CA PHE A 156 7.74 -15.94 1.28
C PHE A 156 7.04 -17.30 1.08
N LEU A 157 7.50 -18.33 1.80
CA LEU A 157 6.89 -19.66 1.77
C LEU A 157 5.47 -19.64 2.35
N PHE A 158 5.25 -18.90 3.44
CA PHE A 158 3.93 -18.77 4.05
C PHE A 158 2.89 -18.14 3.11
N ILE A 159 3.30 -17.15 2.31
CA ILE A 159 2.37 -16.36 1.49
C ILE A 159 2.19 -16.94 0.09
N TYR A 160 3.29 -17.35 -0.53
CA TYR A 160 3.30 -17.78 -1.94
C TYR A 160 3.53 -19.28 -2.11
N SER A 161 3.65 -20.02 -1.02
CA SER A 161 4.00 -21.46 -1.03
C SER A 161 5.28 -21.72 -1.83
N LYS A 162 6.18 -20.74 -1.87
CA LYS A 162 7.43 -20.75 -2.61
C LYS A 162 8.52 -20.03 -1.81
N GLN A 163 9.78 -20.43 -1.95
CA GLN A 163 10.93 -19.69 -1.42
C GLN A 163 11.55 -18.78 -2.49
N ILE A 164 12.27 -17.74 -2.06
CA ILE A 164 13.06 -16.92 -2.97
C ILE A 164 14.24 -17.74 -3.52
N ASP A 165 14.44 -17.69 -4.83
CA ASP A 165 15.43 -18.52 -5.53
C ASP A 165 16.86 -18.02 -5.26
N ASN A 166 17.09 -16.70 -5.30
CA ASN A 166 18.41 -16.11 -5.05
C ASN A 166 18.33 -14.91 -4.12
N LEU A 167 19.26 -14.85 -3.15
CA LEU A 167 19.50 -13.68 -2.30
C LEU A 167 20.94 -13.20 -2.52
N ARG A 168 21.11 -11.96 -2.95
CA ARG A 168 22.40 -11.27 -3.08
C ARG A 168 22.44 -10.08 -2.13
N THR A 169 23.62 -9.74 -1.60
CA THR A 169 23.81 -8.57 -0.75
C THR A 169 25.13 -7.90 -1.07
N ASN A 170 25.18 -6.57 -0.91
CA ASN A 170 26.43 -5.81 -0.97
C ASN A 170 27.05 -5.64 0.43
N HIS A 171 26.49 -6.25 1.48
CA HIS A 171 26.84 -6.03 2.90
C HIS A 171 26.75 -4.57 3.38
N ARG A 172 26.53 -3.61 2.48
CA ARG A 172 26.36 -2.16 2.69
C ARG A 172 24.88 -1.76 2.77
N GLY A 173 24.02 -2.66 3.25
CA GLY A 173 22.58 -2.39 3.41
C GLY A 173 21.74 -2.47 2.13
N VAL A 174 22.25 -3.08 1.06
CA VAL A 174 21.48 -3.37 -0.17
C VAL A 174 21.35 -4.88 -0.34
N PHE A 175 20.12 -5.35 -0.53
CA PHE A 175 19.78 -6.75 -0.76
C PHE A 175 18.96 -6.87 -2.04
N VAL A 176 19.23 -7.91 -2.81
CA VAL A 176 18.54 -8.21 -4.06
C VAL A 176 18.00 -9.63 -3.96
N LEU A 177 16.68 -9.76 -4.02
CA LEU A 177 15.95 -11.01 -3.94
C LEU A 177 15.39 -11.29 -5.34
N GLN A 178 15.69 -12.46 -5.90
CA GLN A 178 15.23 -12.84 -7.23
C GLN A 178 14.35 -14.09 -7.14
N SER A 179 13.19 -14.02 -7.79
CA SER A 179 12.27 -15.14 -7.99
C SER A 179 12.09 -15.39 -9.49
N ASN A 180 12.46 -16.58 -9.96
CA ASN A 180 12.40 -16.96 -11.38
C ASN A 180 10.97 -17.27 -11.86
N ALA A 181 10.13 -17.75 -10.96
CA ALA A 181 8.72 -18.05 -11.22
C ALA A 181 7.88 -17.50 -10.09
N PHE A 182 7.52 -16.21 -10.17
CA PHE A 182 6.77 -15.56 -9.11
C PHE A 182 5.26 -15.86 -9.26
N PRO A 183 4.59 -16.52 -8.30
CA PRO A 183 3.23 -17.02 -8.50
C PRO A 183 2.20 -15.97 -8.97
N PRO A 184 2.21 -14.71 -8.47
CA PRO A 184 1.30 -13.67 -8.95
C PRO A 184 1.49 -13.29 -10.43
N LEU A 185 2.65 -13.58 -11.01
CA LEU A 185 2.99 -13.22 -12.39
C LEU A 185 2.75 -14.35 -13.40
N ILE A 186 2.69 -15.60 -12.94
CA ILE A 186 2.48 -16.77 -13.80
C ILE A 186 1.21 -16.65 -14.67
N PRO A 187 0.04 -16.21 -14.15
CA PRO A 187 -1.18 -16.15 -14.97
C PRO A 187 -1.24 -14.93 -15.90
N ILE A 188 -0.25 -14.02 -15.87
CA ILE A 188 -0.28 -12.79 -16.67
C ILE A 188 0.24 -13.09 -18.07
N SER A 189 -0.63 -12.92 -19.07
CA SER A 189 -0.29 -12.96 -20.49
C SER A 189 -1.18 -12.00 -21.27
N SER A 190 -0.62 -11.25 -22.20
CA SER A 190 -1.31 -10.33 -23.10
C SER A 190 -1.06 -10.73 -24.56
N THR A 191 -2.01 -10.38 -25.43
CA THR A 191 -1.91 -10.61 -26.88
C THR A 191 -0.96 -9.64 -27.57
N ASN A 192 -0.54 -8.57 -26.88
CA ASN A 192 0.23 -7.46 -27.45
C ASN A 192 1.75 -7.64 -27.31
N GLY A 193 2.19 -8.84 -26.97
CA GLY A 193 3.60 -9.23 -26.87
C GLY A 193 4.26 -8.93 -25.52
N PRO A 194 5.55 -9.30 -25.37
CA PRO A 194 6.22 -9.35 -24.06
C PRO A 194 6.31 -8.00 -23.32
N GLN A 195 6.39 -6.90 -24.06
CA GLN A 195 6.47 -5.54 -23.49
C GLN A 195 5.17 -5.15 -22.78
N ALA A 196 4.02 -5.48 -23.39
CA ALA A 196 2.71 -5.22 -22.81
C ALA A 196 2.46 -6.08 -21.56
N ASP A 197 2.99 -7.31 -21.55
CA ASP A 197 2.88 -8.19 -20.38
C ASP A 197 3.63 -7.61 -19.17
N VAL A 198 4.86 -7.11 -19.39
CA VAL A 198 5.67 -6.48 -18.35
C VAL A 198 5.00 -5.19 -17.84
N GLU A 199 4.35 -4.42 -18.71
CA GLU A 199 3.60 -3.23 -18.29
C GLU A 199 2.39 -3.61 -17.42
N ALA A 200 1.61 -4.61 -17.84
CA ALA A 200 0.48 -5.13 -17.06
C ALA A 200 0.92 -5.70 -15.71
N ALA A 201 2.10 -6.33 -15.64
CA ALA A 201 2.65 -6.89 -14.41
C ALA A 201 2.95 -5.84 -13.32
N LYS A 202 3.28 -4.60 -13.69
CA LYS A 202 3.70 -3.54 -12.74
C LYS A 202 2.70 -3.31 -11.62
N ILE A 203 1.39 -3.33 -11.90
CA ILE A 203 0.36 -3.10 -10.88
C ILE A 203 0.30 -4.25 -9.86
N TYR A 204 0.50 -5.49 -10.32
CA TYR A 204 0.49 -6.68 -9.46
C TYR A 204 1.73 -6.75 -8.57
N LEU A 205 2.82 -6.09 -8.94
CA LEU A 205 4.07 -6.05 -8.19
C LEU A 205 4.07 -5.03 -7.03
N VAL A 206 3.16 -4.06 -7.04
CA VAL A 206 3.05 -3.04 -5.98
C VAL A 206 2.70 -3.66 -4.63
N TYR A 207 1.81 -4.65 -4.63
CA TYR A 207 1.38 -5.29 -3.38
C TYR A 207 2.50 -6.15 -2.75
N PRO A 208 3.18 -7.06 -3.49
CA PRO A 208 4.33 -7.81 -2.97
C PRO A 208 5.48 -6.94 -2.45
N SER A 209 5.81 -5.83 -3.13
CA SER A 209 6.89 -4.94 -2.68
C SER A 209 6.54 -4.26 -1.35
N ALA A 210 5.30 -3.78 -1.22
CA ALA A 210 4.80 -3.18 0.01
C ALA A 210 4.68 -4.19 1.15
N LEU A 211 4.33 -5.44 0.84
CA LEU A 211 4.19 -6.52 1.79
C LEU A 211 5.55 -6.91 2.41
N ILE A 212 6.62 -6.97 1.62
CA ILE A 212 7.98 -7.13 2.14
C ILE A 212 8.40 -5.92 2.97
N GLN A 213 8.08 -4.71 2.51
CA GLN A 213 8.41 -3.47 3.22
C GLN A 213 7.73 -3.39 4.60
N GLY A 214 6.44 -3.73 4.67
CA GLY A 214 5.68 -3.75 5.92
C GLY A 214 6.18 -4.80 6.92
N ALA A 215 6.53 -5.99 6.43
CA ALA A 215 7.14 -7.02 7.27
C ALA A 215 8.46 -6.52 7.88
N LEU A 216 9.36 -5.96 7.06
CA LEU A 216 10.64 -5.46 7.53
C LEU A 216 10.50 -4.27 8.49
N ALA A 217 9.52 -3.39 8.27
CA ALA A 217 9.22 -2.27 9.17
C ALA A 217 8.81 -2.76 10.58
N ARG A 218 7.99 -3.81 10.69
CA ARG A 218 7.62 -4.41 12.00
C ARG A 218 8.78 -5.13 12.68
N LEU A 219 9.72 -5.66 11.90
CA LEU A 219 10.97 -6.24 12.42
C LEU A 219 12.00 -5.16 12.82
N GLY A 220 11.66 -3.87 12.74
CA GLY A 220 12.52 -2.76 13.14
C GLY A 220 13.51 -2.31 12.09
N ILE A 221 13.41 -2.78 10.84
CA ILE A 221 14.30 -2.40 9.74
C ILE A 221 13.56 -1.48 8.78
N ASN A 222 13.93 -0.20 8.78
CA ASN A 222 13.42 0.75 7.81
C ASN A 222 14.08 0.52 6.44
N VAL A 223 13.26 0.20 5.44
CA VAL A 223 13.70 -0.13 4.09
C VAL A 223 12.84 0.53 3.03
N THR A 224 13.44 0.75 1.86
CA THR A 224 12.72 1.05 0.61
C THR A 224 12.83 -0.16 -0.30
N VAL A 225 11.71 -0.67 -0.77
CA VAL A 225 11.64 -1.83 -1.67
C VAL A 225 11.26 -1.35 -3.07
N SER A 226 12.15 -1.56 -4.03
CA SER A 226 11.85 -1.40 -5.46
C SER A 226 11.69 -2.77 -6.09
N VAL A 227 10.75 -2.90 -7.02
CA VAL A 227 10.43 -4.17 -7.68
C VAL A 227 10.45 -3.98 -9.18
N GLU A 228 11.13 -4.89 -9.87
CA GLU A 228 11.27 -4.86 -11.32
C GLU A 228 11.09 -6.27 -11.89
N SER A 229 10.51 -6.36 -13.09
CA SER A 229 10.37 -7.59 -13.86
C SER A 229 10.98 -7.37 -15.24
N ALA A 230 12.11 -8.03 -15.53
CA ALA A 230 12.76 -7.96 -16.85
C ALA A 230 12.12 -8.92 -17.88
N GLY A 231 11.36 -9.91 -17.42
CA GLY A 231 10.62 -10.85 -18.25
C GLY A 231 9.79 -11.78 -17.38
N LEU A 232 8.56 -12.05 -17.78
CA LEU A 232 7.66 -12.93 -17.03
C LEU A 232 8.11 -14.40 -17.18
N PRO A 233 8.01 -15.22 -16.13
CA PRO A 233 7.44 -14.96 -14.80
C PRO A 233 8.48 -14.50 -13.74
N GLN A 234 9.63 -13.96 -14.16
CA GLN A 234 10.72 -13.56 -13.26
C GLN A 234 10.48 -12.19 -12.62
N CYS A 235 10.88 -12.04 -11.36
CA CYS A 235 10.78 -10.80 -10.59
C CYS A 235 12.00 -10.62 -9.69
N THR A 236 12.46 -9.37 -9.58
CA THR A 236 13.58 -8.97 -8.73
C THR A 236 13.15 -7.87 -7.76
N PHE A 237 13.33 -8.11 -6.46
CA PHE A 237 13.12 -7.12 -5.41
C PHE A 237 14.46 -6.55 -4.96
N THR A 238 14.61 -5.25 -5.08
CA THR A 238 15.77 -4.50 -4.57
C THR A 238 15.38 -3.79 -3.28
N ILE A 239 15.97 -4.25 -2.18
CA ILE A 239 15.73 -3.73 -0.84
C ILE A 239 16.92 -2.86 -0.45
N LYS A 240 16.67 -1.57 -0.21
CA LYS A 240 17.67 -0.61 0.27
C LYS A 240 17.33 -0.23 1.71
N MET A 241 18.25 -0.47 2.62
CA MET A 241 18.11 -0.04 4.02
C MET A 241 18.35 1.46 4.11
N THR A 242 17.43 2.19 4.75
CA THR A 242 17.68 3.57 5.17
C THR A 242 18.54 3.54 6.42
N ARG A 243 19.55 4.43 6.51
CA ARG A 243 20.41 4.49 7.70
C ARG A 243 19.55 4.71 8.94
N HIS A 244 19.72 3.83 9.92
CA HIS A 244 19.04 3.85 11.20
C HIS A 244 19.31 5.18 11.92
N GLN A 245 18.27 5.96 12.22
CA GLN A 245 18.32 6.87 13.36
C GLN A 245 18.06 6.00 14.59
N PRO A 246 18.98 5.89 15.58
CA PRO A 246 18.82 4.97 16.69
C PRO A 246 17.52 5.26 17.44
N THR A 247 16.62 4.28 17.43
CA THR A 247 15.35 4.32 18.14
C THR A 247 15.66 4.16 19.63
N GLY A 248 15.89 5.28 20.31
CA GLY A 248 15.61 5.34 21.73
C GLY A 248 14.12 5.05 21.89
N THR A 249 13.80 3.97 22.62
CA THR A 249 12.51 3.67 23.25
C THR A 249 11.35 4.59 22.85
N ALA A 250 10.70 4.31 21.72
CA ALA A 250 9.42 4.88 21.39
C ALA A 250 8.47 3.73 21.12
N TYR A 251 7.87 3.23 22.20
CA TYR A 251 6.56 2.61 22.13
C TYR A 251 5.66 3.57 21.34
N PHE A 252 5.02 3.07 20.29
CA PHE A 252 4.00 3.79 19.55
C PHE A 252 2.99 4.38 20.54
N PRO A 253 2.80 5.72 20.62
CA PRO A 253 1.69 6.23 21.39
C PRO A 253 0.41 5.88 20.62
N LEU A 254 -0.42 5.06 21.25
CA LEU A 254 -1.85 5.03 20.98
C LEU A 254 -2.36 6.48 21.04
N ASN A 255 -2.96 6.90 19.94
CA ASN A 255 -3.47 8.23 19.67
C ASN A 255 -4.33 8.71 20.86
N THR A 256 -3.74 9.52 21.74
CA THR A 256 -4.45 10.20 22.84
C THR A 256 -4.93 11.54 22.30
N VAL A 257 -6.26 11.67 22.26
CA VAL A 257 -6.97 12.92 22.03
C VAL A 257 -6.60 13.91 23.13
N GLY A 258 -6.10 15.09 22.74
CA GLY A 258 -6.02 16.28 23.60
C GLY A 258 -4.61 16.70 23.99
N GLY A 259 -4.18 17.88 23.53
CA GLY A 259 -3.01 18.58 24.09
C GLY A 259 -2.28 19.47 23.09
N ASN A 260 -2.61 20.78 23.13
CA ASN A 260 -1.87 21.95 22.63
C ASN A 260 -0.57 21.74 21.83
N GLN A 261 -0.61 22.10 20.54
CA GLN A 261 0.58 22.50 19.79
C GLN A 261 1.00 23.93 20.21
N PRO A 262 2.29 24.22 20.43
CA PRO A 262 2.78 25.58 20.61
C PRO A 262 2.74 26.31 19.26
N VAL A 263 2.06 27.45 19.23
CA VAL A 263 1.95 28.34 18.05
C VAL A 263 3.32 28.99 17.78
N PRO A 264 3.81 29.07 16.53
CA PRO A 264 5.03 29.80 16.21
C PRO A 264 4.85 31.33 16.41
N PRO A 265 5.90 32.06 16.82
CA PRO A 265 5.78 33.49 17.12
C PRO A 265 5.58 34.34 15.86
N VAL A 266 4.62 35.25 15.94
CA VAL A 266 4.24 36.22 14.90
C VAL A 266 5.33 37.29 14.76
N PRO A 267 5.73 37.71 13.54
CA PRO A 267 6.66 38.82 13.35
C PRO A 267 6.01 40.15 13.74
N GLY A 268 6.69 40.94 14.57
CA GLY A 268 6.22 42.26 15.02
C GLY A 268 6.13 43.30 13.90
N PRO A 269 5.34 44.37 14.10
CA PRO A 269 5.04 45.37 13.07
C PRO A 269 6.26 46.27 12.73
N PRO A 270 6.31 46.84 11.52
CA PRO A 270 7.41 47.68 11.07
C PRO A 270 7.44 49.04 11.79
N ALA A 271 8.63 49.47 12.20
CA ALA A 271 8.86 50.76 12.84
C ALA A 271 8.62 51.93 11.87
N LEU A 272 7.84 52.91 12.33
CA LEU A 272 7.62 54.20 11.67
C LEU A 272 8.87 55.11 11.84
N PRO A 273 9.14 56.02 10.88
CA PRO A 273 10.36 56.82 10.85
C PRO A 273 10.35 57.92 11.92
N ALA A 274 11.46 58.03 12.65
CA ALA A 274 11.72 59.13 13.57
C ALA A 274 11.98 60.43 12.76
N GLY A 275 11.18 61.46 13.07
CA GLY A 275 11.35 62.80 12.52
C GLY A 275 12.68 63.42 12.97
N GLY A 276 13.46 63.89 12.01
CA GLY A 276 14.57 64.80 12.24
C GLY A 276 14.06 66.24 12.24
N GLY A 277 14.12 66.88 13.41
CA GLY A 277 13.91 68.31 13.57
C GLY A 277 15.21 68.99 14.03
N THR A 278 15.68 69.91 13.19
CA THR A 278 16.46 71.14 13.47
C THR A 278 17.78 71.06 14.24
N VAL A 279 18.88 71.41 13.55
CA VAL A 279 19.43 72.79 13.55
C VAL A 279 19.87 73.13 12.12
#